data_AF-A0A9X6AIG4-F1
#
_entry.id   AF-A0A9X6AIG4-F1
#
_cell.length_a   1.000
_cell.length_b   1.000
_cell.length_c   1.000
_cell.angle_alpha   90.00
_cell.angle_beta   90.00
_cell.angle_gamma   90.00
#
_symmetry.space_group_name_H-M   'P 1'
#
loop_
_entity.id
_entity.type
_entity.pdbx_description
1 polymer ?
#
loop_
_entity_poly.entity_id
_entity_poly.type
_entity_poly.pdbx_seq_one_letter_code
_entity_poly.pdbx_strand_id
1 'polypeptide(L)' 'MSTTYDQLVEILARLHDAPADRISPEATIAELGVDSLTMVEISIRIERDLGVAVGDDELRPDLTLVDLAGLVDARQAAL' A
#
# COMPACT_ATOMS: atom_id res chain seq x y z
N MET A 1 -10.73 -4.77 -14.65
CA MET A 1 -10.12 -5.53 -13.54
C MET A 1 -8.97 -4.67 -13.07
N SER A 2 -9.12 -3.99 -11.93
CA SER A 2 -7.99 -3.27 -11.31
C SER A 2 -7.05 -4.29 -10.71
N THR A 3 -5.75 -4.11 -10.87
CA THR A 3 -4.75 -4.92 -10.17
C THR A 3 -4.67 -4.52 -8.70
N THR A 4 -4.08 -5.36 -7.86
CA THR A 4 -3.78 -5.02 -6.45
C THR A 4 -2.96 -3.75 -6.35
N TYR A 5 -2.02 -3.55 -7.28
CA TYR A 5 -1.27 -2.31 -7.40
C TYR A 5 -2.18 -1.10 -7.65
N ASP A 6 -3.08 -1.16 -8.64
CA ASP A 6 -4.02 -0.06 -8.91
C ASP A 6 -4.87 0.29 -7.69
N GLN A 7 -5.32 -0.72 -6.94
CA GLN A 7 -6.11 -0.52 -5.72
C GLN A 7 -5.29 0.11 -4.60
N LEU A 8 -4.02 -0.27 -4.43
CA LEU A 8 -3.11 0.38 -3.49
C LEU A 8 -2.86 1.84 -3.86
N VAL A 9 -2.67 2.13 -5.15
CA VAL A 9 -2.56 3.51 -5.66
C VAL A 9 -3.80 4.32 -5.32
N GLU A 10 -5.01 3.76 -5.50
CA GLU A 10 -6.25 4.43 -5.12
C GLU A 10 -6.38 4.65 -3.60
N ILE A 11 -5.89 3.72 -2.78
CA ILE A 11 -5.87 3.88 -1.31
C ILE A 11 -4.93 5.04 -0.94
N LEU A 12 -3.71 5.04 -1.47
CA LEU A 12 -2.70 6.07 -1.21
C LEU A 12 -3.13 7.45 -1.69
N ALA A 13 -3.68 7.54 -2.90
CA ALA A 13 -4.18 8.79 -3.46
C ALA A 13 -5.32 9.38 -2.61
N ARG A 14 -6.16 8.53 -1.98
CA ARG A 14 -7.24 8.99 -1.10
C ARG A 14 -6.77 9.42 0.28
N LEU A 15 -5.72 8.78 0.81
CA LEU A 15 -5.24 9.02 2.17
C LEU A 15 -4.25 10.18 2.27
N HIS A 16 -3.40 10.35 1.26
CA HIS A 16 -2.22 11.20 1.39
C HIS A 16 -2.23 12.46 0.50
N ASP A 17 -3.30 12.68 -0.29
CA ASP A 17 -3.33 13.72 -1.36
C ASP A 17 -2.04 13.70 -2.21
N ALA A 18 -1.44 12.51 -2.31
CA ALA A 18 -0.11 12.35 -2.87
C ALA A 18 -0.20 12.73 -4.35
N PRO A 19 0.71 13.57 -4.85
CA PRO A 19 0.75 13.89 -6.27
C PRO A 19 0.91 12.59 -7.05
N ALA A 20 -0.02 12.29 -7.97
CA ALA A 20 0.00 11.04 -8.73
C ALA A 20 1.33 10.84 -9.50
N ASP A 21 2.02 11.95 -9.77
CA ASP A 21 3.38 12.03 -10.33
C ASP A 21 4.49 11.46 -9.45
N ARG A 22 4.25 11.25 -8.15
CA ARG A 22 5.19 10.59 -7.22
C ARG A 22 4.90 9.11 -7.00
N ILE A 23 3.72 8.66 -7.39
CA ILE A 23 3.32 7.25 -7.24
C ILE A 23 3.93 6.48 -8.40
N SER A 24 4.94 5.66 -8.10
CA SER A 24 5.55 4.72 -9.05
C SER A 24 5.73 3.34 -8.39
N PRO A 25 5.85 2.25 -9.17
CA PRO A 25 6.04 0.92 -8.60
C PRO A 25 7.25 0.83 -7.68
N GLU A 26 8.35 1.51 -8.03
CA GLU A 26 9.58 1.55 -7.27
C GLU A 26 9.60 2.57 -6.12
N ALA A 27 8.58 3.44 -6.02
CA ALA A 27 8.50 4.42 -4.93
C ALA A 27 8.35 3.71 -3.59
N THR A 28 9.14 4.13 -2.61
CA THR A 28 9.08 3.64 -1.24
C THR A 28 8.04 4.39 -0.40
N ILE A 29 7.54 3.76 0.66
CA ILE A 29 6.63 4.39 1.65
C ILE A 29 7.21 5.72 2.16
N ALA A 30 8.53 5.76 2.43
CA ALA A 30 9.22 6.97 2.88
C ALA A 30 9.25 8.09 1.83
N GLU A 31 9.52 7.76 0.56
CA GLU A 31 9.55 8.73 -0.55
C GLU A 31 8.18 9.35 -0.82
N LEU A 32 7.12 8.59 -0.54
CA LEU A 32 5.75 9.06 -0.66
C LEU A 32 5.34 10.00 0.47
N GLY A 33 6.17 10.18 1.51
CA GLY A 33 5.86 11.06 2.65
C GLY A 33 4.86 10.49 3.63
N VAL A 34 4.58 9.18 3.55
CA VAL A 34 3.63 8.49 4.42
C VAL A 34 4.19 8.48 5.85
N ASP A 35 3.48 9.12 6.77
CA ASP A 35 3.81 9.12 8.19
C ASP A 35 3.26 7.85 8.88
N SER A 36 3.65 7.63 10.14
CA SER A 36 3.24 6.44 10.89
C SER A 36 1.73 6.31 11.07
N LEU A 37 1.00 7.43 11.16
CA LEU A 37 -0.46 7.40 11.25
C LEU A 37 -1.09 6.97 9.92
N THR A 38 -0.58 7.50 8.81
CA THR A 38 -1.03 7.11 7.48
C THR A 38 -0.71 5.64 7.18
N MET A 39 0.42 5.10 7.66
CA MET A 39 0.72 3.66 7.55
C MET A 39 -0.37 2.79 8.20
N VAL A 40 -0.84 3.16 9.39
CA VAL A 40 -1.93 2.47 10.08
C VAL A 40 -3.25 2.57 9.29
N GLU A 41 -3.56 3.73 8.72
CA GLU A 41 -4.75 3.88 7.88
C GLU A 41 -4.65 3.04 6.59
N ILE A 42 -3.47 2.95 5.99
CA ILE A 42 -3.21 2.10 4.83
C ILE A 42 -3.44 0.63 5.19
N SER A 43 -2.90 0.12 6.30
CA SER A 43 -3.09 -1.28 6.71
C SER A 43 -4.56 -1.63 6.91
N ILE A 44 -5.30 -0.77 7.62
CA ILE A 44 -6.76 -0.91 7.82
C ILE A 44 -7.49 -0.95 6.46
N ARG A 45 -7.09 -0.10 5.51
CA ARG A 45 -7.73 -0.02 4.20
C ARG A 45 -7.43 -1.24 3.33
N ILE A 46 -6.20 -1.77 3.39
CA ILE A 46 -5.82 -3.02 2.70
C ILE A 46 -6.67 -4.18 3.26
N GLU A 47 -6.79 -4.29 4.58
CA GLU A 47 -7.60 -5.35 5.19
C GLU A 47 -9.07 -5.23 4.79
N ARG A 48 -9.62 -4.02 4.84
CA ARG A 48 -11.04 -3.79 4.54
C ARG A 48 -11.38 -3.94 3.06
N ASP A 49 -10.54 -3.40 2.17
CA ASP A 49 -10.83 -3.33 0.74
C ASP A 49 -10.33 -4.57 -0.01
N LEU A 50 -9.23 -5.18 0.45
CA LEU A 50 -8.55 -6.30 -0.21
C LEU A 50 -8.67 -7.62 0.57
N GLY A 51 -9.18 -7.59 1.80
CA GLY A 51 -9.37 -8.79 2.64
C GLY A 51 -8.06 -9.34 3.22
N VAL A 52 -6.97 -8.57 3.18
CA VAL A 52 -5.64 -9.00 3.63
C VAL A 52 -5.16 -8.13 4.77
N ALA A 53 -4.92 -8.74 5.93
CA ALA A 53 -4.24 -8.04 7.01
C ALA A 53 -2.75 -7.89 6.66
N VAL A 54 -2.21 -6.67 6.79
CA VAL A 54 -0.77 -6.36 6.69
C VAL A 54 -0.38 -5.70 8.00
N GLY A 55 0.59 -6.28 8.70
CA GLY A 55 1.03 -5.76 10.00
C GLY A 55 1.89 -4.50 9.88
N ASP A 56 1.94 -3.71 10.95
CA ASP A 56 2.78 -2.50 11.03
C ASP A 56 4.28 -2.81 10.83
N ASP A 57 4.75 -3.98 11.30
CA ASP A 57 6.12 -4.44 11.08
C ASP A 57 6.45 -4.75 9.60
N GLU A 58 5.43 -4.93 8.77
CA GLU A 58 5.58 -5.22 7.34
C GLU A 58 5.59 -3.94 6.49
N LEU A 59 4.84 -2.92 6.92
CA LEU A 59 4.81 -1.58 6.32
C LEU A 59 6.06 -0.79 6.72
N ARG A 60 7.19 -1.14 6.09
CA ARG A 60 8.48 -0.52 6.37
C ARG A 60 8.71 0.71 5.48
N PRO A 61 9.46 1.72 5.93
CA PRO A 61 9.73 2.93 5.15
C PRO A 61 10.43 2.66 3.81
N ASP A 62 11.23 1.60 3.73
CA ASP A 62 11.97 1.14 2.56
C ASP A 62 11.16 0.20 1.64
N LEU A 63 9.94 -0.17 2.02
CA LEU A 63 9.08 -1.02 1.22
C LEU A 63 8.59 -0.26 -0.02
N THR A 64 8.73 -0.85 -1.20
CA THR A 64 8.20 -0.28 -2.44
C THR A 64 6.73 -0.60 -2.63
N LEU A 65 6.03 0.19 -3.45
CA LEU A 65 4.62 -0.08 -3.78
C LEU A 65 4.43 -1.41 -4.52
N VAL A 66 5.38 -1.80 -5.38
CA VAL A 66 5.32 -3.10 -6.05
C VAL A 66 5.53 -4.26 -5.08
N ASP A 67 6.42 -4.11 -4.10
CA ASP A 67 6.62 -5.14 -3.06
C ASP A 67 5.39 -5.29 -2.18
N LEU A 68 4.75 -4.17 -1.81
CA LEU A 68 3.50 -4.19 -1.06
C LEU A 68 2.37 -4.87 -1.86
N ALA A 69 2.23 -4.56 -3.15
CA ALA A 69 1.28 -5.23 -4.02
C ALA A 69 1.53 -6.75 -4.08
N GLY A 70 2.80 -7.15 -4.25
CA GLY A 70 3.20 -8.55 -4.27
C GLY A 70 2.93 -9.28 -2.95
N LEU A 71 3.14 -8.61 -1.81
CA LEU A 71 2.83 -9.14 -0.48
C LEU A 71 1.32 -9.42 -0.35
N VAL A 72 0.49 -8.48 -0.79
CA VAL A 72 -0.97 -8.63 -0.75
C VAL A 72 -1.42 -9.74 -1.69
N ASP A 73 -0.92 -9.76 -2.94
CA ASP A 73 -1.25 -10.82 -3.92
C ASP A 73 -0.88 -12.22 -3.40
N ALA A 74 0.31 -12.36 -2.81
CA ALA A 74 0.76 -13.64 -2.25
C ALA A 74 -0.16 -14.13 -1.12
N ARG A 75 -0.68 -13.21 -0.29
CA ARG A 75 -1.64 -13.54 0.77
C ARG A 75 -3.02 -13.87 0.22
N GLN A 76 -3.49 -13.13 -0.78
CA GLN A 76 -4.77 -13.44 -1.43
C GLN A 76 -4.77 -14.81 -2.11
N ALA A 77 -3.64 -15.21 -2.71
CA ALA A 77 -3.50 -16.53 -3.32
C ALA A 77 -3.44 -17.69 -2.29
N ALA A 78 -3.19 -17.38 -1.01
CA ALA A 78 -3.11 -18.35 0.08
C ALA A 78 -4.42 -18.49 0.88
N LEU A 79 -5.45 -17.70 0.56
CA LEU A 79 -6.81 -17.77 1.13
C LEU A 79 -7.70 -18.72 0.31
#